data_AF-A0A354UF28-F1
#
_entry.id   AF-A0A354UF28-F1
#
_cell.length_a   1.000
_cell.length_b   1.000
_cell.length_c   1.000
_cell.angle_alpha   90.00
_cell.angle_beta   90.00
_cell.angle_gamma   90.00
#
_symmetry.space_group_name_H-M   'P 1'
#
loop_
_entity.id
_entity.type
_entity.pdbx_description
1 polymer ?
#
loop_
_entity_poly.entity_id
_entity_poly.type
_entity_poly.pdbx_seq_one_letter_code
_entity_poly.pdbx_strand_id
1 'polypeptide(L)'
;MKKTSFSGLIKISKPYKKSFIIVSVLSLIFVFCSLALPVIFGEAVNFIVKKSDVNFKKITKLSVFAGCLILIAFIAQRLLNVINNRTAYNIVRDLRKKSFEKIQKLPLGYLDSHSSGDLVARIMSDADRVGEGLLMTFEQLFTGVITII
;
A
#
# COMPACT_ATOMS: atom_id res chain seq x y z
N MET A 1 -19.15 -14.17 15.22
CA MET A 1 -17.88 -13.42 15.08
C MET A 1 -18.00 -12.07 15.77
N LYS A 2 -17.24 -11.82 16.84
CA LYS A 2 -17.44 -10.69 17.77
C LYS A 2 -16.99 -9.36 17.16
N LYS A 3 -17.94 -8.41 17.05
CA LYS A 3 -17.78 -7.00 16.59
C LYS A 3 -16.71 -6.18 17.36
N THR A 4 -16.19 -6.69 18.48
CA THR A 4 -15.19 -6.01 19.33
C THR A 4 -13.76 -6.09 18.77
N SER A 5 -13.43 -7.06 17.91
CA SER A 5 -12.08 -7.19 17.34
C SER A 5 -11.76 -6.11 16.30
N PHE A 6 -12.68 -5.84 15.37
CA PHE A 6 -12.50 -4.83 14.32
C PHE A 6 -12.37 -3.39 14.86
N SER A 7 -13.12 -3.05 15.90
CA SER A 7 -13.07 -1.72 16.54
C SER A 7 -11.70 -1.40 17.15
N GLY A 8 -11.02 -2.41 17.73
CA GLY A 8 -9.67 -2.26 18.27
C GLY A 8 -8.62 -1.97 17.19
N LEU A 9 -8.78 -2.58 16.02
CA LEU A 9 -7.86 -2.46 14.88
C LEU A 9 -7.96 -1.07 14.22
N ILE A 10 -9.18 -0.54 14.08
CA ILE A 10 -9.44 0.84 13.61
C ILE A 10 -8.84 1.89 14.58
N LYS A 11 -8.76 1.58 15.87
CA LYS A 11 -8.15 2.46 16.88
C LYS A 11 -6.62 2.46 16.83
N ILE A 12 -6.00 1.39 16.31
CA ILE A 12 -4.54 1.23 16.16
C ILE A 12 -4.04 1.89 14.86
N SER A 13 -4.85 1.91 13.80
CA SER A 13 -4.52 2.61 12.55
C SER A 13 -4.72 4.14 12.63
N LYS A 14 -5.39 4.63 13.67
CA LYS A 14 -5.69 6.05 13.93
C LYS A 14 -4.46 7.00 13.86
N PRO A 15 -3.27 6.67 14.39
CA PRO A 15 -2.05 7.48 14.22
C PRO A 15 -1.51 7.56 12.78
N TYR A 16 -1.89 6.65 11.88
CA TYR A 16 -1.39 6.59 10.49
C TYR A 16 -2.28 7.30 9.48
N LYS A 17 -3.32 8.03 9.94
CA LYS A 17 -4.24 8.78 9.07
C LYS A 17 -3.54 9.77 8.13
N LYS A 18 -2.41 10.36 8.55
CA LYS A 18 -1.61 11.27 7.69
C LYS A 18 -0.92 10.53 6.54
N SER A 19 -0.28 9.40 6.82
CA SER A 19 0.26 8.52 5.75
C SER A 19 -0.84 8.08 4.81
N PHE A 20 -2.01 7.72 5.34
CA PHE A 20 -3.12 7.22 4.55
C PHE A 20 -3.65 8.24 3.54
N ILE A 21 -3.77 9.50 3.94
CA ILE A 21 -4.17 10.60 3.04
C ILE A 21 -3.12 10.82 1.95
N ILE A 22 -1.82 10.84 2.32
CA ILE A 22 -0.72 11.01 1.37
C ILE A 22 -0.70 9.86 0.34
N VAL A 23 -0.87 8.63 0.79
CA VAL A 23 -0.93 7.42 -0.06
C VAL A 23 -2.16 7.46 -0.97
N SER A 24 -3.31 7.92 -0.46
CA SER A 24 -4.53 8.05 -1.27
C SER A 24 -4.36 9.08 -2.39
N VAL A 25 -3.78 10.25 -2.11
CA VAL A 25 -3.53 11.28 -3.12
C VAL A 25 -2.51 10.79 -4.16
N LEU A 26 -1.43 10.15 -3.68
CA LEU A 26 -0.34 9.71 -4.55
C LEU A 26 -0.75 8.51 -5.43
N SER A 27 -1.59 7.61 -4.90
CA SER A 27 -2.18 6.50 -5.68
C SER A 27 -3.11 7.02 -6.75
N LEU A 28 -3.90 8.06 -6.49
CA LEU A 28 -4.71 8.72 -7.51
C LEU A 28 -3.84 9.20 -8.68
N ILE A 29 -2.78 9.96 -8.39
CA ILE A 29 -1.85 10.46 -9.42
C ILE A 29 -1.23 9.31 -10.21
N PHE A 30 -0.81 8.25 -9.52
CA PHE A 30 -0.23 7.07 -10.15
C PHE A 30 -1.22 6.37 -11.09
N VAL A 31 -2.46 6.12 -10.65
CA VAL A 31 -3.48 5.47 -11.49
C VAL A 31 -3.86 6.33 -12.68
N PHE A 32 -4.02 7.64 -12.51
CA PHE A 32 -4.25 8.54 -13.65
C PHE A 32 -3.12 8.48 -14.68
N CYS A 33 -1.85 8.46 -14.24
CA CYS A 33 -0.72 8.32 -15.14
C CYS A 33 -0.68 6.93 -15.81
N SER A 34 -1.01 5.86 -15.08
CA SER A 34 -0.99 4.49 -15.61
C SER A 34 -2.10 4.26 -16.63
N LEU A 35 -3.26 4.91 -16.51
CA LEU A 35 -4.36 4.88 -17.47
C LEU A 35 -4.10 5.80 -18.69
N ALA A 36 -3.39 6.90 -18.52
CA ALA A 36 -3.01 7.78 -19.63
C ALA A 36 -2.04 7.11 -20.62
N LEU A 37 -1.18 6.21 -20.14
CA LEU A 37 -0.20 5.48 -20.94
C LEU A 37 -0.83 4.65 -22.08
N PRO A 38 -1.78 3.73 -21.83
CA PRO A 38 -2.50 2.99 -22.86
C PRO A 38 -3.18 3.88 -23.91
N VAL A 39 -3.78 5.00 -23.48
CA VAL A 39 -4.45 5.95 -24.38
C VAL A 39 -3.45 6.57 -25.36
N ILE A 40 -2.30 7.02 -24.86
CA ILE A 40 -1.23 7.59 -25.68
C ILE A 40 -0.65 6.54 -26.64
N PHE A 41 -0.47 5.30 -26.18
CA PHE A 41 -0.04 4.21 -27.05
C PHE A 41 -1.07 3.92 -28.15
N GLY A 42 -2.37 3.95 -27.83
CA GLY A 42 -3.44 3.80 -28.81
C GLY A 42 -3.43 4.91 -29.88
N GLU A 43 -3.20 6.17 -29.47
CA GLU A 43 -3.02 7.28 -30.41
C GLU A 43 -1.76 7.11 -31.25
N ALA A 44 -0.64 6.69 -30.65
CA ALA A 44 0.61 6.44 -31.37
C ALA A 44 0.43 5.39 -32.47
N VAL A 45 -0.24 4.27 -32.16
CA VAL A 45 -0.55 3.20 -33.13
C VAL A 45 -1.47 3.73 -34.24
N ASN A 46 -2.49 4.51 -33.90
CA ASN A 46 -3.38 5.12 -34.90
C ASN A 46 -2.63 6.05 -35.87
N PHE A 47 -1.65 6.83 -35.40
CA PHE A 47 -0.83 7.68 -36.29
C PHE A 47 0.04 6.89 -37.26
N ILE A 48 0.44 5.66 -36.90
CA ILE A 48 1.25 4.78 -37.75
C ILE A 48 0.37 4.07 -38.79
N VAL A 49 -0.84 3.63 -38.41
CA VAL A 49 -1.71 2.82 -39.26
C VAL A 49 -2.56 3.66 -40.24
N LYS A 50 -2.99 4.87 -39.86
CA LYS A 50 -4.02 5.63 -40.62
C LYS A 50 -3.50 6.62 -41.68
N LYS A 51 -2.18 6.80 -41.86
CA LYS A 51 -1.64 7.78 -42.82
C LYS A 51 -0.40 7.26 -43.55
N SER A 52 -0.50 7.19 -44.88
CA SER A 52 0.60 7.02 -45.85
C SER A 52 1.67 8.13 -45.83
N ASP A 53 1.63 9.03 -44.84
CA ASP A 53 2.59 10.10 -44.64
C ASP A 53 2.84 10.24 -43.13
N VAL A 54 3.77 9.41 -42.64
CA VAL A 54 4.08 9.27 -41.22
C VAL A 54 4.72 10.57 -40.75
N ASN A 55 3.95 11.37 -40.04
CA ASN A 55 4.42 12.65 -39.53
C ASN A 55 5.30 12.40 -38.28
N PHE A 56 6.55 11.99 -38.50
CA PHE A 56 7.53 11.61 -37.48
C PHE A 56 7.62 12.64 -36.34
N LYS A 57 7.48 13.93 -36.67
CA LYS A 57 7.51 15.04 -35.69
C LYS A 57 6.40 14.94 -34.62
N LYS A 58 5.21 14.45 -34.99
CA LYS A 58 4.10 14.23 -34.03
C LYS A 58 4.34 12.98 -33.19
N ILE A 59 4.86 11.92 -33.79
CA ILE A 59 5.18 10.66 -33.09
C ILE A 59 6.29 10.89 -32.07
N THR A 60 7.37 11.58 -32.43
CA THR A 60 8.47 11.88 -31.49
C THR A 60 7.99 12.74 -30.33
N LYS A 61 7.12 13.74 -30.58
CA LYS A 61 6.54 14.56 -29.51
C LYS A 61 5.67 13.73 -28.55
N LEU A 62 4.88 12.80 -29.10
CA LEU A 62 4.02 11.90 -28.33
C LEU A 62 4.85 10.89 -27.51
N SER A 63 5.93 10.35 -28.08
CA SER A 63 6.88 9.47 -27.37
C SER A 63 7.61 10.18 -26.24
N VAL A 64 8.04 11.43 -26.42
CA VAL A 64 8.67 12.21 -25.34
C VAL A 64 7.65 12.48 -24.22
N PHE A 65 6.40 12.81 -24.57
CA PHE A 65 5.35 13.01 -23.59
C PHE A 65 5.03 11.71 -22.80
N ALA A 66 4.95 10.57 -23.50
CA ALA A 66 4.81 9.26 -22.87
C ALA A 66 5.99 8.95 -21.93
N GLY A 67 7.22 9.25 -22.36
CA GLY A 67 8.42 9.09 -21.53
C GLY A 67 8.36 9.91 -20.24
N CYS A 68 7.92 11.17 -20.31
CA CYS A 68 7.71 12.01 -19.12
C CYS A 68 6.64 11.42 -18.20
N LEU A 69 5.51 10.93 -18.74
CA LEU A 69 4.47 10.28 -17.96
C LEU A 69 4.96 9.01 -17.25
N ILE A 70 5.78 8.19 -17.92
CA ILE A 70 6.40 7.00 -17.32
C ILE A 70 7.31 7.40 -16.16
N LEU A 71 8.12 8.45 -16.32
CA LEU A 71 8.99 8.93 -15.24
C LEU A 71 8.18 9.41 -14.03
N ILE A 72 7.09 10.16 -14.27
CA ILE A 72 6.19 10.62 -13.20
C ILE A 72 5.52 9.43 -12.50
N ALA A 73 4.99 8.47 -13.27
CA ALA A 73 4.38 7.26 -12.74
C ALA A 73 5.39 6.45 -11.91
N PHE A 74 6.62 6.31 -12.39
CA PHE A 74 7.70 5.62 -11.69
C PHE A 74 8.03 6.28 -10.35
N ILE A 75 8.17 7.61 -10.33
CA ILE A 75 8.44 8.37 -9.10
C ILE A 75 7.27 8.23 -8.12
N ALA A 76 6.03 8.36 -8.59
CA ALA A 76 4.83 8.20 -7.77
C ALA A 76 4.76 6.79 -7.17
N GLN A 77 5.02 5.75 -7.97
CA GLN A 77 5.07 4.36 -7.52
C GLN A 77 6.18 4.12 -6.50
N ARG A 78 7.36 4.72 -6.70
CA ARG A 78 8.48 4.59 -5.75
C ARG A 78 8.16 5.26 -4.42
N LEU A 79 7.57 6.47 -4.42
CA LEU A 79 7.14 7.13 -3.18
C LEU A 79 6.04 6.33 -2.47
N LEU A 80 5.04 5.82 -3.20
CA LEU A 80 3.98 4.97 -2.65
C LEU A 80 4.57 3.80 -1.88
N ASN A 81 5.46 3.05 -2.52
CA ASN A 81 6.13 1.91 -1.90
C ASN A 81 6.92 2.31 -0.64
N VAL A 82 7.66 3.42 -0.66
CA VAL A 82 8.45 3.87 0.50
C VAL A 82 7.54 4.26 1.67
N ILE A 83 6.47 5.00 1.40
CA ILE A 83 5.53 5.46 2.43
C ILE A 83 4.76 4.27 3.01
N ASN A 84 4.32 3.33 2.17
CA ASN A 84 3.61 2.13 2.59
C ASN A 84 4.49 1.23 3.44
N ASN A 85 5.71 0.94 3.00
CA ASN A 85 6.67 0.17 3.79
C ASN A 85 6.95 0.84 5.15
N ARG A 86 7.22 2.15 5.16
CA ARG A 86 7.49 2.86 6.41
C ARG A 86 6.29 2.85 7.36
N THR A 87 5.09 2.99 6.83
CA THR A 87 3.84 2.91 7.60
C THR A 87 3.66 1.49 8.17
N ALA A 88 3.92 0.46 7.35
CA ALA A 88 3.83 -0.92 7.75
C ALA A 88 4.78 -1.27 8.90
N TYR A 89 6.07 -0.91 8.76
CA TYR A 89 7.07 -1.12 9.81
C TYR A 89 6.70 -0.43 11.13
N ASN A 90 6.22 0.81 11.07
CA ASN A 90 5.86 1.56 12.27
C ASN A 90 4.67 0.92 13.00
N ILE A 91 3.66 0.45 12.26
CA ILE A 91 2.50 -0.25 12.84
C ILE A 91 2.90 -1.57 13.48
N VAL A 92 3.70 -2.38 12.79
CA VAL A 92 4.22 -3.65 13.35
C VAL A 92 5.01 -3.37 14.63
N ARG A 93 5.85 -2.32 14.63
CA ARG A 93 6.60 -1.90 15.82
C ARG A 93 5.68 -1.52 17.00
N ASP A 94 4.63 -0.73 16.74
CA ASP A 94 3.67 -0.33 17.77
C ASP A 94 2.86 -1.53 18.29
N LEU A 95 2.56 -2.48 17.42
CA LEU A 95 1.83 -3.69 17.76
C LEU A 95 2.68 -4.60 18.65
N ARG A 96 3.95 -4.83 18.28
CA ARG A 96 4.92 -5.55 19.12
C ARG A 96 5.05 -4.95 20.50
N LYS A 97 5.16 -3.61 20.58
CA LYS A 97 5.26 -2.91 21.87
C LYS A 97 4.03 -3.17 22.74
N LYS A 98 2.82 -3.05 22.18
CA LYS A 98 1.56 -3.29 22.91
C LYS A 98 1.40 -4.74 23.34
N SER A 99 1.75 -5.69 22.47
CA SER A 99 1.72 -7.11 22.79
C SER A 99 2.71 -7.43 23.92
N PHE A 100 3.89 -6.79 23.93
CA PHE A 100 4.90 -7.01 24.97
C PHE A 100 4.46 -6.47 26.33
N GLU A 101 3.90 -5.26 26.35
CA GLU A 101 3.30 -4.68 27.56
C GLU A 101 2.13 -5.52 28.09
N LYS A 102 1.38 -6.18 27.20
CA LYS A 102 0.29 -7.08 27.60
C LYS A 102 0.84 -8.33 28.30
N ILE A 103 1.89 -8.92 27.74
CA ILE A 103 2.56 -10.12 28.27
C ILE A 103 3.18 -9.87 29.63
N GLN A 104 3.83 -8.72 29.83
CA GLN A 104 4.41 -8.34 31.13
C GLN A 104 3.38 -8.19 32.26
N LYS A 105 2.09 -8.02 31.94
CA LYS A 105 1.01 -7.87 32.92
C LYS A 105 0.27 -9.18 33.22
N LEU A 106 0.65 -10.30 32.60
CA LEU A 106 0.01 -11.59 32.88
C LEU A 106 0.53 -12.18 34.21
N PRO A 107 -0.37 -12.80 35.00
CA PRO A 107 0.01 -13.45 36.25
C PRO A 107 0.94 -14.63 35.99
N LEU A 108 1.99 -14.76 36.82
CA LEU A 108 3.06 -15.75 36.69
C LEU A 108 2.54 -17.20 36.59
N GLY A 109 1.45 -17.56 37.27
CA GLY A 109 0.86 -18.90 37.18
C GLY A 109 0.33 -19.27 35.78
N TYR A 110 -0.04 -18.29 34.96
CA TYR A 110 -0.45 -18.52 33.57
C TYR A 110 0.77 -18.71 32.65
N LEU A 111 1.90 -18.08 32.98
CA LEU A 111 3.18 -18.21 32.27
C LEU A 111 3.92 -19.51 32.61
N ASP A 112 3.74 -20.06 33.82
CA ASP A 112 4.33 -21.35 34.25
C ASP A 112 3.59 -22.58 33.72
N SER A 113 2.28 -22.47 33.46
CA SER A 113 1.45 -23.61 33.02
C SER A 113 1.65 -24.05 31.57
N HIS A 114 2.41 -23.27 30.79
CA HIS A 114 2.65 -23.48 29.37
C HIS A 114 4.09 -23.07 29.05
N SER A 115 4.70 -23.64 28.01
CA SER A 115 5.98 -23.17 27.44
C SER A 115 5.93 -21.65 27.26
N SER A 116 6.51 -20.91 28.20
CA SER A 116 6.36 -19.46 28.30
C SER A 116 6.97 -18.78 27.07
N GLY A 117 7.99 -19.41 26.48
CA GLY A 117 8.60 -19.01 25.21
C GLY A 117 7.68 -19.18 24.00
N ASP A 118 7.03 -20.35 23.84
CA ASP A 118 6.20 -20.61 22.67
C ASP A 118 4.90 -19.81 22.67
N LEU A 119 4.26 -19.65 23.84
CA LEU A 119 3.05 -18.84 23.94
C LEU A 119 3.31 -17.39 23.59
N VAL A 120 4.40 -16.82 24.12
CA VAL A 120 4.80 -15.44 23.85
C VAL A 120 5.15 -15.29 22.37
N ALA A 121 5.94 -16.21 21.81
CA ALA A 121 6.30 -16.19 20.39
C ALA A 121 5.06 -16.31 19.48
N ARG A 122 4.10 -17.18 19.83
CA ARG A 122 2.88 -17.38 19.04
C ARG A 122 1.95 -16.15 19.11
N ILE A 123 1.75 -15.57 20.29
CA ILE A 123 0.97 -14.34 20.46
C ILE A 123 1.61 -13.16 19.72
N MET A 124 2.94 -13.04 19.77
CA MET A 124 3.68 -12.02 19.03
C MET A 124 3.58 -12.21 17.51
N SER A 125 3.78 -13.45 17.05
CA SER A 125 3.69 -13.79 15.62
C SER A 125 2.27 -13.59 15.09
N ASP A 126 1.24 -13.94 15.86
CA ASP A 126 -0.15 -13.76 15.46
C ASP A 126 -0.53 -12.28 15.47
N ALA A 127 -0.05 -11.50 16.44
CA ALA A 127 -0.20 -10.05 16.41
C ALA A 127 0.44 -9.47 15.15
N ASP A 128 1.71 -9.79 14.87
CA ASP A 128 2.43 -9.32 13.69
C ASP A 128 1.66 -9.63 12.39
N ARG A 129 1.20 -10.88 12.22
CA ARG A 129 0.39 -11.30 11.07
C ARG A 129 -0.91 -10.52 10.91
N VAL A 130 -1.62 -10.26 12.01
CA VAL A 130 -2.85 -9.47 11.98
C VAL A 130 -2.56 -8.00 11.62
N GLY A 131 -1.47 -7.45 12.14
CA GLY A 131 -1.03 -6.09 11.82
C GLY A 131 -0.68 -5.93 10.33
N GLU A 132 0.14 -6.83 9.81
CA GLU A 132 0.54 -6.85 8.39
C GLU A 132 -0.65 -7.08 7.46
N GLY A 133 -1.53 -8.04 7.78
CA GLY A 133 -2.71 -8.34 6.96
C GLY A 133 -3.69 -7.17 6.85
N LEU A 134 -3.91 -6.44 7.95
CA LEU A 134 -4.72 -5.23 7.94
C LEU A 134 -4.15 -4.15 7.04
N LEU A 135 -2.85 -3.94 7.12
CA LEU A 135 -2.15 -2.96 6.31
C LEU A 135 -2.24 -3.26 4.82
N MET A 136 -1.91 -4.49 4.45
CA MET A 136 -2.02 -4.95 3.06
C MET A 136 -3.44 -4.83 2.54
N THR A 137 -4.44 -5.21 3.35
CA THR A 137 -5.84 -5.11 2.96
C THR A 137 -6.25 -3.65 2.73
N PHE A 138 -5.85 -2.74 3.62
CA PHE A 138 -6.16 -1.32 3.46
C PHE A 138 -5.49 -0.70 2.23
N GLU A 139 -4.23 -1.05 1.95
CA GLU A 139 -3.46 -0.58 0.79
C GLU A 139 -4.04 -1.10 -0.53
N GLN A 140 -4.36 -2.41 -0.59
CA GLN A 140 -4.92 -3.05 -1.78
C GLN A 140 -6.36 -2.60 -2.06
N LEU A 141 -7.20 -2.44 -1.03
CA LEU A 141 -8.56 -1.94 -1.23
C LEU A 141 -8.56 -0.53 -1.82
N PHE A 142 -7.69 0.36 -1.34
CA PHE A 142 -7.60 1.71 -1.90
C PHE A 142 -7.08 1.72 -3.33
N THR A 143 -5.98 1.03 -3.59
CA THR A 143 -5.39 0.96 -4.94
C THR A 143 -6.33 0.27 -5.93
N GLY A 144 -6.99 -0.81 -5.51
CA GLY A 144 -7.92 -1.58 -6.33
C GLY A 144 -9.17 -0.78 -6.71
N VAL A 145 -9.79 -0.08 -5.76
CA VAL A 145 -10.95 0.77 -6.05
C VAL A 145 -10.59 1.89 -7.01
N ILE A 146 -9.45 2.56 -6.81
CA ILE A 146 -9.01 3.65 -7.68
C ILE A 146 -8.70 3.14 -9.09
N THR A 147 -8.23 1.90 -9.25
CA THR A 147 -7.91 1.32 -10.57
C THR A 147 -9.15 0.89 -11.35
N ILE A 148 -10.24 0.51 -10.67
CA ILE A 148 -11.48 0.07 -11.31
C ILE A 148 -12.33 1.25 -11.81
N ILE A 149 -12.28 2.38 -11.09
CA ILE A 149 -12.99 3.62 -11.44
C ILE A 149 -12.28 4.30 -12.62
#